data_AF-A0A4V2R7A6-F1
#
_entry.id   AF-A0A4V2R7A6-F1
#
_cell.length_a   1.000
_cell.length_b   1.000
_cell.length_c   1.000
_cell.angle_alpha   90.00
_cell.angle_beta   90.00
_cell.angle_gamma   90.00
#
_symmetry.space_group_name_H-M   'P 1'
#
loop_
_entity.id
_entity.type
_entity.pdbx_description
1 polymer ?
#
loop_
_entity_poly.entity_id
_entity_poly.type
_entity_poly.pdbx_seq_one_letter_code
_entity_poly.pdbx_strand_id
1 'polypeptide(L)' 'TRFRTKEQAYTELFEYIEFFYNRKRIHSALNYLSPERFEAQYYQQIG' A
#
# COMPACT_ATOMS: atom_id res chain seq x y z
N THR A 1 0.89 -11.23 -16.22
CA THR A 1 2.01 -10.27 -16.34
C THR A 1 3.32 -11.03 -16.48
N ARG A 2 4.20 -10.65 -17.41
CA ARG A 2 5.53 -11.28 -17.55
C ARG A 2 6.60 -10.20 -17.58
N PHE A 3 7.51 -10.23 -16.62
CA PHE A 3 8.64 -9.30 -16.54
C PHE A 3 9.83 -9.87 -17.31
N ARG A 4 10.61 -8.99 -17.94
CA ARG A 4 11.80 -9.34 -18.72
C ARG A 4 13.03 -9.54 -17.84
N THR A 5 13.11 -8.80 -16.74
CA THR A 5 14.19 -8.89 -15.74
C THR A 5 13.61 -8.90 -14.33
N LYS A 6 14.43 -9.34 -13.37
CA LYS A 6 14.07 -9.25 -11.94
C LYS A 6 13.90 -7.79 -11.52
N GLU A 7 14.78 -6.91 -11.97
CA GLU A 7 14.74 -5.48 -11.67
C GLU A 7 13.42 -4.85 -12.12
N GLN A 8 12.96 -5.15 -13.33
CA GLN A 8 11.64 -4.68 -13.80
C GLN A 8 10.52 -5.15 -12.87
N ALA A 9 10.55 -6.43 -12.46
CA ALA A 9 9.55 -6.96 -11.53
C ALA A 9 9.58 -6.25 -10.17
N TYR A 10 10.77 -5.91 -9.67
CA TYR A 10 10.93 -5.17 -8.42
C TYR A 10 10.38 -3.75 -8.51
N THR A 11 10.69 -3.01 -9.58
CA THR A 11 10.18 -1.65 -9.78
C THR A 11 8.66 -1.64 -9.82
N GLU A 12 8.06 -2.52 -10.63
CA GLU A 12 6.61 -2.61 -10.79
C GLU A 12 5.91 -3.03 -9.48
N LEU A 13 6.52 -3.96 -8.74
CA LEU A 13 6.01 -4.37 -7.43
C LEU A 13 6.10 -3.23 -6.40
N PHE A 14 7.23 -2.51 -6.37
CA PHE A 14 7.42 -1.36 -5.49
C PHE A 14 6.38 -0.28 -5.77
N GLU A 15 6.21 0.09 -7.04
CA GLU A 15 5.21 1.09 -7.44
C GLU A 15 3.80 0.67 -7.05
N TYR A 16 3.46 -0.60 -7.26
CA TYR A 16 2.18 -1.15 -6.84
C TYR A 16 1.99 -1.08 -5.32
N ILE A 17 2.98 -1.49 -4.52
CA ILE A 17 2.88 -1.50 -3.06
C ILE A 17 2.79 -0.05 -2.54
N GLU A 18 3.70 0.83 -2.95
CA GLU A 18 3.79 2.17 -2.38
C GLU A 18 2.66 3.10 -2.84
N PHE A 19 2.43 3.20 -4.15
CA PHE A 19 1.54 4.23 -4.67
C PHE A 19 0.09 3.77 -4.80
N PHE A 20 -0.15 2.47 -4.92
CA PHE A 20 -1.49 1.92 -5.03
C PHE A 20 -1.94 1.21 -3.75
N TYR A 21 -1.20 0.21 -3.29
CA TYR A 21 -1.65 -0.62 -2.17
C TYR A 21 -1.72 0.17 -0.87
N ASN A 22 -0.59 0.75 -0.44
CA ASN A 22 -0.50 1.45 0.84
C ASN A 22 -1.38 2.72 0.86
N ARG A 23 -1.38 3.48 -0.25
CA ARG A 23 -2.06 4.79 -0.32
C ARG A 23 -3.54 4.72 -0.71
N LYS A 24 -3.92 3.85 -1.64
CA LYS A 24 -5.23 3.91 -2.32
C LYS A 24 -6.11 2.70 -2.06
N ARG A 25 -5.55 1.51 -1.87
CA ARG A 25 -6.36 0.29 -1.73
C ARG A 25 -7.12 0.28 -0.42
N ILE A 26 -8.44 0.20 -0.51
CA ILE A 26 -9.33 0.12 0.65
C ILE A 26 -9.52 -1.33 1.09
N HIS A 27 -9.54 -1.57 2.40
CA HIS A 27 -9.73 -2.88 3.02
C HIS A 27 -10.90 -2.90 4.01
N SER A 28 -11.81 -3.87 3.88
CA SER A 28 -12.93 -4.04 4.82
C SER A 28 -12.45 -4.32 6.25
N ALA A 29 -11.35 -5.07 6.41
CA ALA A 29 -10.72 -5.31 7.69
C ALA A 29 -10.13 -4.05 8.36
N LEU A 30 -9.90 -2.98 7.58
CA LEU A 30 -9.40 -1.69 8.06
C LEU A 30 -10.52 -0.64 8.10
N ASN A 31 -11.78 -1.05 8.33
CA ASN A 31 -12.94 -0.17 8.31
C ASN A 31 -13.06 0.65 7.01
N TYR A 32 -12.73 0.02 5.89
CA TYR A 32 -12.70 0.66 4.58
C TYR A 32 -11.71 1.83 4.46
N LEU A 33 -10.58 1.75 5.16
CA LEU A 33 -9.44 2.64 4.99
C LEU A 33 -8.33 1.98 4.17
N SER A 34 -7.45 2.82 3.62
CA SER A 34 -6.16 2.35 3.11
C SER A 34 -5.18 2.08 4.25
N PRO A 35 -4.18 1.21 4.06
CA PRO A 35 -3.16 0.93 5.07
C PRO A 35 -2.53 2.21 5.66
N GLU A 36 -2.12 3.15 4.80
CA GLU A 36 -1.53 4.42 5.22
C GLU A 36 -2.49 5.24 6.10
N ARG A 37 -3.78 5.33 5.72
CA ARG A 37 -4.78 6.07 6.49
C ARG A 37 -5.08 5.42 7.83
N PHE A 38 -5.15 4.08 7.86
CA PHE A 38 -5.35 3.33 9.08
C PHE A 38 -4.20 3.57 10.06
N GLU A 39 -2.96 3.48 9.59
CA GLU A 39 -1.76 3.74 10.40
C GLU A 39 -1.71 5.20 10.89
N ALA A 40 -2.05 6.17 10.02
CA ALA A 40 -2.13 7.57 10.41
C ALA A 40 -3.16 7.81 11.52
N GLN A 41 -4.34 7.19 11.45
CA GLN A 41 -5.35 7.29 12.51
C GLN A 41 -4.86 6.66 13.82
N TYR A 42 -4.17 5.53 13.76
CA TYR A 42 -3.59 4.89 14.93
C TYR A 42 -2.61 5.85 15.64
N TYR A 43 -1.67 6.46 14.90
CA TYR A 43 -0.70 7.41 15.49
C TYR A 43 -1.34 8.68 16.06
N GLN A 44 -2.45 9.16 15.49
CA GLN A 44 -3.19 10.30 16.04
C GLN A 44 -3.92 9.97 17.35
N GLN A 45 -4.22 8.69 17.61
CA GLN A 45 -4.91 8.26 18.84
C GLN A 45 -3.94 7.98 19.99
N ILE A 46 -2.69 7.62 19.68
CA ILE A 46 -1.67 7.31 20.68
C ILE A 46 -0.72 8.48 20.99
N GLY A 47 -0.79 9.55 20.20
CA GLY A 47 -0.15 10.84 20.49
C GLY A 47 -1.01 11.70 21.40
#